data_AF-A0AAQ3NRV1-F1
#
_entry.id   AF-A0AAQ3NRV1-F1
#
_cell.length_a   1.000
_cell.length_b   1.000
_cell.length_c   1.000
_cell.angle_alpha   90.00
_cell.angle_beta   90.00
_cell.angle_gamma   90.00
#
_symmetry.space_group_name_H-M   'P 1'
#
loop_
_entity.id
_entity.type
_entity.pdbx_description
1 polymer ?
#
loop_
_entity_poly.entity_id
_entity_poly.type
_entity_poly.pdbx_seq_one_letter_code
_entity_poly.pdbx_strand_id
1 'polypeptide(L)'
;SNIGKLTSLEFLDLSRNQLVGSIPSSLAQIDRLTTLDLSHNYLSGKIPIGTQLQSFDASKYEDNDGLCGPPLKKLCIDGVPRKEPIVKLQENNDNLIFNREYYISMAIGFIISFWGVFGSIVVIRSWRH
;
A
#
# COMPACT_ATOMS: atom_id res chain seq x y z
N SER A 1 -1.61 -28.15 5.03
CA SER A 1 -2.68 -27.63 5.91
C SER A 1 -3.88 -27.26 5.06
N ASN A 2 -5.08 -27.76 5.35
CA ASN A 2 -6.25 -27.59 4.48
C ASN A 2 -7.27 -26.64 5.14
N ILE A 3 -7.06 -25.33 5.00
CA ILE A 3 -7.90 -24.29 5.60
C ILE A 3 -9.30 -24.23 4.96
N GLY A 4 -9.47 -24.80 3.76
CA GLY A 4 -10.74 -24.89 3.05
C GLY A 4 -11.80 -25.76 3.73
N LYS A 5 -11.44 -26.52 4.78
CA LYS A 5 -12.40 -27.33 5.56
C LYS A 5 -13.15 -26.52 6.62
N LEU A 6 -12.80 -25.26 6.83
CA LEU A 6 -13.42 -24.41 7.84
C LEU A 6 -14.76 -23.84 7.33
N THR A 7 -15.77 -24.70 7.19
CA THR A 7 -17.08 -24.36 6.59
C THR A 7 -17.90 -23.31 7.35
N SER A 8 -17.55 -23.02 8.60
CA SER A 8 -18.23 -22.03 9.44
C SER A 8 -17.45 -20.72 9.59
N LEU A 9 -16.30 -20.58 8.91
CA LEU A 9 -15.47 -19.39 9.03
C LEU A 9 -16.05 -18.25 8.19
N GLU A 10 -16.42 -17.15 8.85
CA GLU A 10 -17.01 -15.98 8.21
C GLU A 10 -16.04 -14.79 8.16
N PHE A 11 -15.15 -14.68 9.14
CA PHE A 11 -14.19 -13.58 9.28
C PHE A 11 -12.78 -14.14 9.40
N LEU A 12 -11.87 -13.67 8.55
CA LEU A 12 -10.46 -14.01 8.59
C LEU A 12 -9.60 -12.76 8.38
N ASP A 13 -8.94 -12.32 9.44
CA ASP A 13 -7.95 -11.25 9.39
C ASP A 13 -6.57 -11.84 9.66
N LEU A 14 -5.71 -11.77 8.64
CA LEU A 14 -4.30 -12.14 8.70
C LEU A 14 -3.42 -10.95 8.33
N SER A 15 -3.96 -9.73 8.39
CA SER A 15 -3.23 -8.53 8.06
C SER A 15 -2.00 -8.34 8.96
N ARG A 16 -0.98 -7.66 8.45
CA ARG A 16 0.24 -7.28 9.21
C ARG A 16 0.97 -8.47 9.81
N ASN A 17 1.11 -9.53 9.01
CA ASN A 17 1.92 -10.68 9.37
C ASN A 17 3.11 -10.82 8.42
N GLN A 18 3.92 -11.85 8.64
CA GLN A 18 5.07 -12.16 7.80
C GLN A 18 4.78 -13.37 6.91
N LEU A 19 3.53 -13.53 6.45
CA LEU A 19 3.15 -14.65 5.61
C LEU A 19 3.83 -14.55 4.24
N VAL A 20 4.42 -15.65 3.80
CA VAL A 20 5.16 -15.77 2.53
C VAL A 20 4.53 -16.82 1.64
N GLY A 21 4.84 -16.78 0.34
CA GLY A 21 4.35 -17.75 -0.64
C GLY A 21 3.05 -17.29 -1.31
N SER A 22 2.33 -18.21 -1.96
CA SER A 22 1.11 -17.90 -2.69
C SER A 22 -0.15 -18.08 -1.86
N ILE A 23 -1.22 -17.37 -2.24
CA ILE A 23 -2.54 -17.56 -1.64
C ILE A 23 -3.03 -18.97 -2.01
N PRO A 24 -3.25 -19.87 -1.05
CA PRO A 24 -3.63 -21.24 -1.36
C PRO A 24 -5.05 -21.28 -1.92
N SER A 25 -5.28 -22.06 -2.97
CA SER A 25 -6.61 -22.25 -3.56
C SER A 25 -7.63 -22.84 -2.58
N SER A 26 -7.19 -23.53 -1.54
CA SER A 26 -8.08 -23.99 -0.46
C SER A 26 -8.75 -22.83 0.30
N LEU A 27 -8.15 -21.63 0.34
CA LEU A 27 -8.78 -20.47 0.97
C LEU A 27 -10.04 -20.03 0.21
N ALA A 28 -10.07 -20.26 -1.11
CA ALA A 28 -11.24 -20.04 -1.94
C ALA A 28 -12.34 -21.09 -1.76
N GLN A 29 -12.11 -22.15 -0.98
CA GLN A 29 -13.13 -23.18 -0.69
C GLN A 29 -13.95 -22.87 0.57
N ILE A 30 -13.69 -21.73 1.23
CA ILE A 30 -14.41 -21.32 2.43
C ILE A 30 -15.68 -20.57 2.02
N ASP A 31 -16.76 -21.30 1.84
CA ASP A 31 -18.00 -20.77 1.24
C ASP A 31 -18.67 -19.64 2.04
N ARG A 32 -18.48 -19.61 3.37
CA ARG A 32 -19.14 -18.63 4.26
C ARG A 32 -18.28 -17.40 4.55
N LEU A 33 -17.11 -17.27 3.93
CA LEU A 33 -16.18 -16.18 4.21
C LEU A 33 -16.76 -14.86 3.70
N THR A 34 -17.12 -13.97 4.62
CA THR A 34 -17.67 -12.64 4.31
C THR A 34 -16.64 -11.54 4.42
N THR A 35 -15.61 -11.74 5.25
CA THR A 35 -14.52 -10.79 5.43
C THR A 35 -13.18 -11.50 5.38
N LEU A 36 -12.28 -10.98 4.54
CA LEU A 36 -10.90 -11.42 4.43
C LEU A 36 -10.00 -10.20 4.46
N ASP A 37 -8.91 -10.26 5.23
CA ASP A 37 -7.83 -9.29 5.16
C ASP A 37 -6.47 -10.01 5.14
N LEU A 38 -5.73 -9.83 4.04
CA LEU A 38 -4.38 -10.37 3.84
C LEU A 38 -3.34 -9.23 3.67
N SER A 39 -3.74 -7.99 3.93
CA SER A 39 -2.89 -6.81 3.73
C SER A 39 -1.59 -6.88 4.55
N HIS A 40 -0.56 -6.16 4.13
CA HIS A 40 0.71 -6.06 4.88
C HIS A 40 1.33 -7.42 5.18
N ASN A 41 1.62 -8.19 4.14
CA ASN A 41 2.28 -9.49 4.20
C ASN A 41 3.30 -9.61 3.05
N TYR A 42 4.00 -10.73 2.97
CA TYR A 42 4.98 -11.01 1.91
C TYR A 42 4.45 -12.06 0.91
N LEU A 43 3.14 -12.02 0.62
CA LEU A 43 2.52 -12.96 -0.31
C LEU A 43 2.92 -12.65 -1.75
N SER A 44 2.88 -13.68 -2.59
CA SER A 44 3.39 -13.65 -3.97
C SER A 44 2.58 -14.50 -4.95
N GLY A 45 2.70 -14.17 -6.24
CA GLY A 45 2.03 -14.87 -7.32
C GLY A 45 0.63 -14.34 -7.63
N LYS A 46 -0.11 -15.09 -8.45
CA LYS A 46 -1.42 -14.66 -8.95
C LYS A 46 -2.53 -14.92 -7.93
N ILE A 47 -3.38 -13.93 -7.69
CA ILE A 47 -4.62 -14.11 -6.92
C ILE A 47 -5.53 -15.11 -7.68
N PRO A 48 -6.03 -16.19 -7.04
CA PRO A 48 -6.88 -17.17 -7.70
C PRO A 48 -8.12 -16.54 -8.36
N ILE A 49 -8.28 -16.78 -9.66
CA ILE A 49 -9.41 -16.26 -10.46
C ILE A 49 -10.61 -17.20 -10.39
N GLY A 50 -11.81 -16.66 -10.59
CA GLY A 50 -13.06 -17.44 -10.52
C GLY A 50 -13.42 -17.90 -9.11
N THR A 51 -12.90 -17.23 -8.09
CA THR A 51 -13.14 -17.54 -6.67
C THR A 51 -13.71 -16.33 -5.94
N GLN A 52 -14.26 -16.52 -4.73
CA GLN A 52 -14.71 -15.38 -3.89
C GLN A 52 -13.59 -14.40 -3.54
N LEU A 53 -12.32 -14.79 -3.70
CA LEU A 53 -11.20 -13.88 -3.44
C LEU A 53 -11.24 -12.64 -4.35
N GLN A 54 -11.87 -12.77 -5.52
CA GLN A 54 -12.07 -11.69 -6.48
C GLN A 54 -13.17 -10.69 -6.09
N SER A 55 -14.07 -11.05 -5.16
CA SER A 55 -15.13 -10.14 -4.72
C SER A 55 -14.69 -9.21 -3.59
N PHE A 56 -13.55 -9.48 -2.95
CA PHE A 56 -12.98 -8.59 -1.95
C PHE A 56 -12.28 -7.40 -2.61
N ASP A 57 -12.28 -6.27 -1.92
CA ASP A 57 -11.64 -5.06 -2.39
C ASP A 57 -10.11 -5.20 -2.47
N ALA A 58 -9.48 -4.41 -3.33
CA ALA A 58 -8.03 -4.41 -3.53
C ALA A 58 -7.25 -4.07 -2.24
N SER A 59 -7.85 -3.29 -1.33
CA SER A 59 -7.30 -2.98 0.00
C SER A 59 -6.98 -4.23 0.82
N LYS A 60 -7.75 -5.31 0.65
CA LYS A 60 -7.54 -6.58 1.38
C LYS A 60 -6.26 -7.32 1.00
N TYR A 61 -5.61 -6.89 -0.07
CA TYR A 61 -4.37 -7.47 -0.59
C TYR A 61 -3.26 -6.43 -0.68
N GLU A 62 -3.44 -5.25 -0.09
CA GLU A 62 -2.44 -4.18 -0.17
C GLU A 62 -1.13 -4.58 0.53
N ASP A 63 -0.04 -3.90 0.16
CA ASP A 63 1.28 -4.12 0.75
C ASP A 63 1.72 -5.60 0.71
N ASN A 64 1.41 -6.27 -0.40
CA ASN A 64 1.92 -7.58 -0.78
C ASN A 64 2.58 -7.46 -2.16
N ASP A 65 3.84 -7.01 -2.18
CA ASP A 65 4.56 -6.69 -3.41
C ASP A 65 4.64 -7.84 -4.41
N GLY A 66 4.57 -9.08 -3.96
CA GLY A 66 4.63 -10.25 -4.84
C GLY A 66 3.30 -10.57 -5.52
N LEU A 67 2.16 -10.02 -5.06
CA LEU A 67 0.84 -10.38 -5.59
C LEU A 67 0.55 -9.66 -6.92
N CYS A 68 -0.22 -10.32 -7.76
CA CYS A 68 -0.72 -9.76 -9.01
C CYS A 68 -2.05 -10.39 -9.44
N GLY A 69 -2.70 -9.75 -10.40
CA GLY A 69 -4.02 -10.13 -10.93
C GLY A 69 -5.15 -9.39 -10.22
N PRO A 70 -6.36 -9.39 -10.81
CA PRO A 70 -7.54 -8.81 -10.16
C PRO A 70 -7.74 -9.42 -8.75
N PRO A 71 -8.26 -8.68 -7.76
CA PRO A 71 -8.75 -7.29 -7.83
C PRO A 71 -7.64 -6.20 -7.87
N LEU A 72 -6.35 -6.57 -7.82
CA LEU A 72 -5.26 -5.60 -7.93
C LEU A 72 -5.11 -5.10 -9.38
N LYS A 73 -4.70 -3.83 -9.54
CA LYS A 73 -4.35 -3.23 -10.85
C LYS A 73 -3.05 -3.81 -11.45
N LYS A 74 -2.30 -4.58 -10.65
CA LYS A 74 -1.02 -5.17 -11.03
C LYS A 74 -1.23 -6.39 -11.92
N LEU A 75 -0.73 -6.36 -13.16
CA LEU A 75 -0.85 -7.46 -14.11
C LEU A 75 0.17 -8.59 -13.82
N CYS A 76 -0.28 -9.83 -13.94
CA CYS A 76 0.61 -11.00 -13.97
C CYS A 76 1.01 -11.33 -15.40
N ILE A 77 2.30 -11.54 -15.68
CA ILE A 77 2.78 -12.13 -16.94
C ILE A 77 3.49 -13.44 -16.55
N ASP A 78 3.05 -14.56 -17.13
CA ASP A 78 3.62 -15.90 -16.86
C ASP A 78 3.68 -16.31 -15.38
N GLY A 79 2.71 -15.86 -14.57
CA GLY A 79 2.64 -16.18 -13.14
C GLY A 79 3.63 -15.42 -12.26
N VAL A 80 4.40 -14.49 -12.85
CA VAL A 80 5.34 -13.63 -12.15
C VAL A 80 4.79 -12.19 -12.12
N PRO A 81 4.82 -11.51 -10.96
CA PRO A 81 4.52 -10.09 -10.90
C PRO A 81 5.53 -9.32 -11.76
N ARG A 82 5.04 -8.48 -12.68
CA ARG A 82 5.90 -7.63 -13.52
C ARG A 82 6.87 -6.84 -12.63
N LYS A 83 8.18 -7.04 -12.81
CA LYS A 83 9.15 -5.95 -12.59
C LYS A 83 8.97 -5.04 -13.82
N GLU A 84 8.48 -3.82 -13.62
CA GLU A 84 8.16 -2.86 -14.69
C GLU A 84 9.24 -2.81 -15.79
N PRO A 85 8.88 -2.67 -17.10
CA PRO A 85 8.11 -1.53 -17.60
C PRO A 85 7.07 -1.83 -18.72
N ILE A 86 6.14 -0.88 -18.97
CA ILE A 86 5.54 -0.43 -20.27
C ILE A 86 4.07 0.01 -20.09
N VAL A 87 3.83 1.27 -20.51
CA VAL A 87 2.63 2.14 -20.54
C VAL A 87 2.16 2.72 -19.19
N LYS A 88 2.42 4.02 -19.01
CA LYS A 88 1.80 4.87 -17.99
C LYS A 88 0.31 5.00 -18.29
N LEU A 89 -0.53 4.17 -17.68
CA LEU A 89 -1.92 4.52 -17.43
C LEU A 89 -2.03 4.71 -15.92
N GLN A 90 -1.82 5.97 -15.54
CA GLN A 90 -2.39 6.66 -14.40
C GLN A 90 -3.11 5.76 -13.39
N GLU A 91 -2.49 5.52 -12.24
CA GLU A 91 -3.15 5.77 -10.94
C GLU A 91 -2.17 5.62 -9.77
N ASN A 92 -2.27 6.61 -8.89
CA ASN A 92 -1.76 6.66 -7.52
C ASN A 92 -0.32 7.18 -7.30
N ASN A 93 -0.12 8.47 -7.60
CA ASN A 93 0.91 9.29 -6.96
C ASN A 93 0.33 10.09 -5.77
N ASP A 94 -0.80 9.65 -5.21
CA ASP A 94 -1.51 10.45 -4.23
C ASP A 94 -0.87 10.33 -2.84
N ASN A 95 0.11 9.45 -2.63
CA ASN A 95 0.90 9.40 -1.40
C ASN A 95 2.28 10.08 -1.56
N LEU A 96 2.76 10.23 -2.78
CA LEU A 96 4.05 10.86 -3.08
C LEU A 96 3.92 12.39 -3.16
N ILE A 97 2.78 12.87 -3.65
CA ILE A 97 2.47 14.30 -3.74
C ILE A 97 2.27 14.89 -2.34
N PHE A 98 1.49 14.23 -1.47
CA PHE A 98 1.20 14.73 -0.11
C PHE A 98 2.43 14.79 0.80
N ASN A 99 3.29 13.77 0.76
CA ASN A 99 4.55 13.80 1.52
C ASN A 99 5.46 14.93 1.02
N ARG A 100 5.57 15.12 -0.30
CA ARG A 100 6.41 16.17 -0.88
C ARG A 100 5.91 17.57 -0.51
N GLU A 101 4.61 17.82 -0.54
CA GLU A 101 4.03 19.10 -0.13
C GLU A 101 4.21 19.38 1.37
N TYR A 102 4.02 18.36 2.21
CA TYR A 102 4.24 18.47 3.65
C TYR A 102 5.71 18.80 3.97
N TYR A 103 6.68 18.05 3.40
CA TYR A 103 8.11 18.30 3.62
C TYR A 103 8.57 19.66 3.07
N ILE A 104 8.03 20.10 1.93
CA ILE A 104 8.31 21.43 1.37
C ILE A 104 7.77 22.52 2.30
N SER A 105 6.56 22.37 2.84
CA SER A 105 5.98 23.34 3.79
C SER A 105 6.78 23.42 5.09
N MET A 106 7.25 22.28 5.61
CA MET A 106 8.10 22.22 6.80
C MET A 106 9.44 22.95 6.55
N ALA A 107 10.09 22.71 5.42
CA ALA A 107 11.36 23.34 5.07
C ALA A 107 11.22 24.87 4.89
N ILE A 108 10.17 25.34 4.21
CA ILE A 108 9.90 26.77 4.02
C ILE A 108 9.62 27.44 5.38
N GLY A 109 8.86 26.78 6.26
CA GLY A 109 8.56 27.29 7.61
C GLY A 109 9.83 27.51 8.45
N PHE A 110 10.79 26.58 8.41
CA PHE A 110 12.09 26.74 9.08
C PHE A 110 12.90 27.92 8.53
N ILE A 111 12.91 28.12 7.21
CA ILE A 111 13.69 29.20 6.59
C ILE A 111 13.11 30.57 6.96
N ILE A 112 11.79 30.75 6.86
CA ILE A 112 11.13 32.02 7.16
C ILE A 112 11.24 32.36 8.65
N SER A 113 11.03 31.39 9.54
CA SER A 113 11.11 31.62 10.99
C SER A 113 12.54 31.91 11.45
N PHE A 114 13.53 31.15 10.97
CA PHE A 114 14.91 31.31 11.42
C PHE A 114 15.55 32.58 10.84
N TRP A 115 15.45 32.81 9.53
CA TRP A 115 16.12 33.96 8.89
C TRP A 115 15.31 35.25 8.97
N GLY A 116 13.98 35.18 9.00
CA GLY A 116 13.12 36.36 9.15
C GLY A 116 13.32 37.03 10.51
N VAL A 117 13.39 36.24 11.60
CA VAL A 117 13.57 36.77 12.96
C VAL A 117 15.03 37.18 13.20
N PHE A 118 16.00 36.36 12.80
CA PHE A 118 17.41 36.69 13.03
C PHE A 118 17.88 37.86 12.15
N GLY A 119 17.45 37.89 10.89
CA GLY A 119 17.75 38.99 9.96
C GLY A 119 17.14 40.31 10.43
N SER A 120 15.89 40.31 10.87
CA SER A 120 15.25 41.52 11.40
C SER A 120 15.92 42.02 12.70
N ILE A 121 16.34 41.12 13.60
CA ILE A 121 17.08 41.49 14.82
C ILE A 121 18.45 42.11 14.49
N VAL A 122 19.18 41.55 13.51
CA VAL A 122 20.50 42.07 13.10
C VAL A 122 20.39 43.42 12.41
N VAL A 123 19.40 43.62 11.53
CA VAL A 123 19.17 44.90 10.85
C VAL A 123 18.75 45.99 11.85
N ILE A 124 17.86 45.69 12.80
CA ILE A 124 17.47 46.65 13.84
C ILE A 124 18.66 47.01 14.75
N ARG A 125 19.57 46.07 15.01
CA ARG A 125 20.83 46.35 15.72
C ARG A 125 21.80 47.21 14.92
N SER A 126 21.87 47.03 13.59
CA SER A 126 22.73 47.82 12.70
C SER A 126 22.28 49.27 12.55
N TRP A 127 20.98 49.57 12.75
CA TRP A 127 20.42 50.93 12.73
C TRP A 127 20.54 51.66 14.08
N ARG A 128 21.15 51.02 15.07
CA ARG A 128 21.30 51.55 16.44
C ARG A 128 22.68 52.15 16.72
N HIS A 129 23.46 52.44 15.68
CA HIS A 129 24.78 53.04 15.78
C HIS A 129 24.92 54.27 14.89
#